data_AF-A0A1I8AYH4-F1
#
_entry.id   AF-A0A1I8AYH4-F1
#
_cell.length_a   1.000
_cell.length_b   1.000
_cell.length_c   1.000
_cell.angle_alpha   90.00
_cell.angle_beta   90.00
_cell.angle_gamma   90.00
#
_symmetry.space_group_name_H-M   'P 1'
#
loop_
_entity.id
_entity.type
_entity.pdbx_description
1 polymer ?
#
loop_
_entity_poly.entity_id
_entity_poly.type
_entity_poly.pdbx_seq_one_letter_code
_entity_poly.pdbx_strand_id
1 'polypeptide(L)'
;MNSLFQMFDTRQKNYLDKEDFKRVQNGSFTSIFIERLFETHVANGGLKMSYEEFVIFQIAYNHLAHPSALAYFFKILDVNSDGFLDNYELHYFYTELRLAYNGWFMDGAMPEFGDFTDQFYDMVKPAVNRRITLQELLACKQGHDFILCLISHTEFYRYEMKESENGAQDSEMPSYCGEDNLDEVESGEENSEKINL
;
A
#
# COMPACT_ATOMS: atom_id res chain seq x y z
N MET A 1 -0.35 -28.96 -18.48
CA MET A 1 0.22 -28.51 -17.18
C MET A 1 0.52 -27.03 -17.34
N ASN A 2 0.12 -26.16 -16.40
CA ASN A 2 0.26 -24.71 -16.55
C ASN A 2 1.76 -24.32 -16.54
N SER A 3 2.18 -23.50 -17.51
CA SER A 3 3.58 -23.05 -17.64
C SER A 3 4.06 -22.30 -16.40
N LEU A 4 3.19 -21.55 -15.73
CA LEU A 4 3.56 -20.78 -14.55
C LEU A 4 3.93 -21.68 -13.36
N PHE A 5 3.22 -22.79 -13.12
CA PHE A 5 3.59 -23.73 -12.05
C PHE A 5 4.97 -24.34 -12.30
N GLN A 6 5.30 -24.62 -13.57
CA GLN A 6 6.62 -25.15 -13.97
C GLN A 6 7.75 -24.12 -13.82
N MET A 7 7.45 -22.81 -13.83
CA MET A 7 8.44 -21.79 -13.47
C MET A 7 8.83 -21.90 -11.99
N PHE A 8 7.85 -22.05 -11.09
CA PHE A 8 8.08 -22.28 -9.66
C PHE A 8 8.74 -23.64 -9.39
N ASP A 9 8.23 -24.73 -9.97
CA ASP A 9 8.79 -26.07 -9.77
C ASP A 9 10.01 -26.37 -10.67
N THR A 10 11.05 -25.54 -10.54
CA THR A 10 12.34 -25.69 -11.26
C THR A 10 13.01 -27.06 -11.09
N ARG A 11 12.63 -27.81 -10.06
CA ARG A 11 13.18 -29.13 -9.69
C ARG A 11 12.24 -30.30 -10.04
N GLN A 12 11.09 -30.05 -10.68
CA GLN A 12 10.10 -31.05 -11.09
C GLN A 12 9.64 -31.98 -9.95
N LYS A 13 9.46 -31.41 -8.75
CA LYS A 13 9.01 -32.10 -7.53
C LYS A 13 7.52 -32.44 -7.55
N ASN A 14 6.74 -31.80 -8.43
CA ASN A 14 5.27 -31.78 -8.48
C ASN A 14 4.61 -31.15 -7.24
N TYR A 15 5.36 -30.35 -6.47
CA TYR A 15 4.87 -29.51 -5.39
C TYR A 15 5.81 -28.32 -5.18
N LEU A 16 5.26 -27.20 -4.72
CA LEU A 16 6.02 -26.00 -4.38
C LEU A 16 6.30 -25.95 -2.88
N ASP A 17 7.51 -25.55 -2.53
CA ASP A 17 7.91 -25.19 -1.17
C ASP A 17 8.20 -23.68 -1.07
N LYS A 18 8.38 -23.17 0.15
CA LYS A 18 8.61 -21.73 0.41
C LYS A 18 9.84 -21.19 -0.33
N GLU A 19 10.85 -22.03 -0.59
CA GLU A 19 12.08 -21.66 -1.30
C GLU A 19 11.92 -21.58 -2.82
N ASP A 20 10.92 -22.27 -3.39
CA ASP A 20 10.55 -22.06 -4.80
C ASP A 20 9.86 -20.69 -4.98
N PHE A 21 9.01 -20.29 -4.03
CA PHE A 21 8.34 -18.99 -4.04
C PHE A 21 9.33 -17.82 -3.93
N LYS A 22 10.27 -17.87 -2.97
CA LYS A 22 11.33 -16.86 -2.81
C LYS A 22 12.18 -16.69 -4.07
N ARG A 23 12.39 -17.77 -4.84
CA ARG A 23 13.25 -17.81 -6.02
C ARG A 23 12.63 -17.16 -7.26
N VAL A 24 11.39 -17.48 -7.60
CA VAL A 24 10.85 -17.19 -8.95
C VAL A 24 10.44 -15.75 -9.16
N GLN A 25 9.96 -15.08 -8.12
CA GLN A 25 9.61 -13.66 -8.22
C GLN A 25 10.78 -12.72 -7.86
N ASN A 26 12.03 -13.22 -7.86
CA ASN A 26 13.21 -12.43 -7.53
C ASN A 26 13.14 -11.76 -6.13
N GLY A 27 12.37 -12.35 -5.20
CA GLY A 27 12.08 -11.75 -3.89
C GLY A 27 11.02 -10.63 -3.88
N SER A 28 10.16 -10.51 -4.90
CA SER A 28 9.07 -9.51 -4.91
C SER A 28 8.11 -9.67 -3.73
N PHE A 29 7.69 -10.90 -3.43
CA PHE A 29 6.87 -11.20 -2.24
C PHE A 29 7.70 -11.16 -0.96
N THR A 30 7.12 -10.61 0.12
CA THR A 30 7.73 -10.63 1.46
C THR A 30 7.80 -12.08 1.97
N SER A 31 8.87 -12.42 2.70
CA SER A 31 9.03 -13.74 3.31
C SER A 31 7.91 -14.02 4.31
N ILE A 32 7.52 -13.02 5.12
CA ILE A 32 6.39 -13.08 6.04
C ILE A 32 5.11 -13.45 5.30
N PHE A 33 4.82 -12.83 4.15
CA PHE A 33 3.66 -13.24 3.34
C PHE A 33 3.81 -14.69 2.85
N ILE A 34 4.99 -15.13 2.40
CA ILE A 34 5.22 -16.52 1.99
C ILE A 34 5.02 -17.51 3.15
N GLU A 35 5.51 -17.19 4.36
CA GLU A 35 5.28 -17.99 5.56
C GLU A 35 3.77 -18.10 5.86
N ARG A 36 3.06 -16.95 5.94
CA ARG A 36 1.61 -16.88 6.21
C ARG A 36 0.75 -17.54 5.14
N LEU A 37 1.10 -17.40 3.86
CA LEU A 37 0.43 -18.06 2.74
C LEU A 37 0.46 -19.58 2.94
N PHE A 38 1.63 -20.14 3.22
CA PHE A 38 1.76 -21.58 3.45
C PHE A 38 1.09 -22.03 4.75
N GLU A 39 1.08 -21.24 5.82
CA GLU A 39 0.37 -21.57 7.07
C GLU A 39 -1.15 -21.63 6.91
N THR A 40 -1.73 -20.72 6.12
CA THR A 40 -3.19 -20.48 6.08
C THR A 40 -3.91 -21.12 4.90
N HIS A 41 -3.18 -21.41 3.80
CA HIS A 41 -3.72 -21.95 2.55
C HIS A 41 -3.25 -23.37 2.24
N VAL A 42 -2.03 -23.75 2.63
CA VAL A 42 -1.42 -25.03 2.24
C VAL A 42 -1.71 -26.12 3.28
N ALA A 43 -2.32 -27.21 2.83
CA ALA A 43 -2.69 -28.35 3.65
C ALA A 43 -1.45 -29.08 4.23
N ASN A 44 -1.71 -30.03 5.14
CA ASN A 44 -0.68 -30.89 5.74
C ASN A 44 0.47 -30.12 6.43
N GLY A 45 0.15 -29.00 7.09
CA GLY A 45 1.09 -28.23 7.90
C GLY A 45 1.98 -27.25 7.11
N GLY A 46 1.54 -26.77 5.94
CA GLY A 46 2.21 -25.66 5.26
C GLY A 46 3.59 -25.99 4.69
N LEU A 47 3.84 -27.26 4.33
CA LEU A 47 5.16 -27.70 3.83
C LEU A 47 5.23 -27.85 2.30
N LYS A 48 4.12 -28.18 1.64
CA LYS A 48 4.10 -28.55 0.21
C LYS A 48 2.79 -28.11 -0.43
N MET A 49 2.84 -27.04 -1.22
CA MET A 49 1.71 -26.57 -2.01
C MET A 49 1.55 -27.44 -3.25
N SER A 50 0.38 -28.05 -3.41
CA SER A 50 -0.04 -28.78 -4.61
C SER A 50 -0.32 -27.84 -5.78
N TYR A 51 -0.48 -28.42 -6.97
CA TYR A 51 -0.92 -27.67 -8.16
C TYR A 51 -2.31 -27.04 -7.99
N GLU A 52 -3.23 -27.71 -7.30
CA GLU A 52 -4.60 -27.21 -7.08
C GLU A 52 -4.59 -26.00 -6.14
N GLU A 53 -3.85 -26.08 -5.03
CA GLU A 53 -3.65 -24.96 -4.13
C GLU A 53 -2.94 -23.79 -4.84
N PHE A 54 -1.91 -24.05 -5.65
CA PHE A 54 -1.25 -23.01 -6.45
C PHE A 54 -2.23 -22.31 -7.41
N VAL A 55 -3.10 -23.06 -8.08
CA VAL A 55 -4.12 -22.48 -8.98
C VAL A 55 -5.11 -21.60 -8.22
N ILE A 56 -5.55 -22.00 -7.01
CA ILE A 56 -6.43 -21.18 -6.16
C ILE A 56 -5.74 -19.86 -5.78
N PHE A 57 -4.48 -19.94 -5.30
CA PHE A 57 -3.67 -18.76 -5.00
C PHE A 57 -3.54 -17.84 -6.23
N GLN A 58 -3.20 -18.40 -7.40
CA GLN A 58 -2.99 -17.63 -8.61
C GLN A 58 -4.29 -16.97 -9.12
N ILE A 59 -5.44 -17.63 -8.99
CA ILE A 59 -6.75 -17.05 -9.34
C ILE A 59 -7.06 -15.87 -8.42
N ALA A 60 -6.83 -16.00 -7.11
CA ALA A 60 -7.04 -14.91 -6.16
C ALA A 60 -6.09 -13.73 -6.44
N TYR A 61 -4.79 -13.99 -6.62
CA TYR A 61 -3.78 -12.97 -6.89
C TYR A 61 -4.04 -12.20 -8.19
N ASN A 62 -4.45 -12.90 -9.26
CA ASN A 62 -4.79 -12.26 -10.54
C ASN A 62 -6.08 -11.42 -10.49
N HIS A 63 -6.90 -11.53 -9.44
CA HIS A 63 -8.19 -10.86 -9.32
C HIS A 63 -8.37 -10.21 -7.94
N LEU A 64 -7.32 -9.57 -7.41
CA LEU A 64 -7.30 -8.98 -6.07
C LEU A 64 -8.47 -8.04 -5.76
N ALA A 65 -9.02 -7.31 -6.74
CA ALA A 65 -10.20 -6.46 -6.54
C ALA A 65 -11.53 -7.23 -6.36
N HIS A 66 -11.56 -8.55 -6.58
CA HIS A 66 -12.76 -9.37 -6.42
C HIS A 66 -13.00 -9.69 -4.94
N PRO A 67 -14.25 -9.63 -4.42
CA PRO A 67 -14.54 -9.86 -2.99
C PRO A 67 -13.98 -11.16 -2.42
N SER A 68 -13.99 -12.25 -3.18
CA SER A 68 -13.42 -13.54 -2.75
C SER A 68 -11.90 -13.53 -2.66
N ALA A 69 -11.21 -12.71 -3.46
CA ALA A 69 -9.76 -12.54 -3.37
C ALA A 69 -9.41 -11.67 -2.16
N LEU A 70 -10.13 -10.55 -1.96
CA LEU A 70 -9.99 -9.71 -0.76
C LEU A 70 -10.18 -10.56 0.53
N ALA A 71 -11.22 -11.39 0.59
CA ALA A 71 -11.44 -12.32 1.71
C ALA A 71 -10.33 -13.38 1.88
N TYR A 72 -9.80 -13.91 0.77
CA TYR A 72 -8.70 -14.88 0.79
C TYR A 72 -7.44 -14.27 1.38
N PHE A 73 -7.02 -13.08 0.92
CA PHE A 73 -5.83 -12.41 1.43
C PHE A 73 -6.03 -11.84 2.83
N PHE A 74 -7.24 -11.37 3.19
CA PHE A 74 -7.56 -10.94 4.55
C PHE A 74 -7.25 -12.04 5.57
N LYS A 75 -7.61 -13.30 5.29
CA LYS A 75 -7.27 -14.46 6.14
C LYS A 75 -5.75 -14.71 6.28
N ILE A 76 -4.95 -14.31 5.28
CA ILE A 76 -3.49 -14.43 5.33
C ILE A 76 -2.90 -13.32 6.21
N LEU A 77 -3.42 -12.10 6.06
CA LEU A 77 -3.01 -10.89 6.78
C LEU A 77 -3.46 -10.88 8.25
N ASP A 78 -4.61 -11.47 8.55
CA ASP A 78 -5.12 -11.66 9.92
C ASP A 78 -4.25 -12.73 10.63
N VAL A 79 -3.21 -12.25 11.34
CA VAL A 79 -2.20 -13.10 11.97
C VAL A 79 -2.78 -13.83 13.18
N ASN A 80 -3.55 -13.11 13.99
CA ASN A 80 -4.07 -13.57 15.28
C ASN A 80 -5.44 -14.28 15.17
N SER A 81 -6.14 -14.14 14.03
CA SER A 81 -7.48 -14.67 13.72
C SER A 81 -8.62 -14.09 14.56
N ASP A 82 -8.55 -12.81 14.93
CA ASP A 82 -9.60 -12.07 15.65
C ASP A 82 -10.63 -11.37 14.74
N GLY A 83 -10.38 -11.34 13.43
CA GLY A 83 -11.30 -10.83 12.40
C GLY A 83 -11.14 -9.35 12.05
N PHE A 84 -10.12 -8.66 12.57
CA PHE A 84 -9.70 -7.33 12.11
C PHE A 84 -8.18 -7.26 11.90
N LEU A 85 -7.73 -6.22 11.21
CA LEU A 85 -6.31 -5.86 11.10
C LEU A 85 -6.11 -4.58 11.91
N ASP A 86 -5.22 -4.62 12.91
CA ASP A 86 -4.81 -3.43 13.65
C ASP A 86 -3.29 -3.17 13.52
N ASN A 87 -2.75 -2.34 14.41
CA ASN A 87 -1.33 -2.03 14.43
C ASN A 87 -0.44 -3.28 14.61
N TYR A 88 -0.94 -4.36 15.21
CA TYR A 88 -0.19 -5.61 15.37
C TYR A 88 0.08 -6.28 14.02
N GLU A 89 -0.96 -6.53 13.21
CA GLU A 89 -0.80 -7.10 11.86
C GLU A 89 0.01 -6.14 10.97
N LEU A 90 -0.33 -4.85 10.97
CA LEU A 90 0.38 -3.86 10.14
C LEU A 90 1.87 -3.75 10.54
N HIS A 91 2.20 -3.78 11.84
CA HIS A 91 3.60 -3.79 12.29
C HIS A 91 4.32 -5.07 11.87
N TYR A 92 3.65 -6.22 11.96
CA TYR A 92 4.22 -7.51 11.58
C TYR A 92 4.70 -7.50 10.12
N PHE A 93 3.86 -7.09 9.16
CA PHE A 93 4.26 -6.95 7.75
C PHE A 93 5.26 -5.80 7.52
N TYR A 94 5.08 -4.65 8.20
CA TYR A 94 6.00 -3.49 8.11
C TYR A 94 7.45 -3.84 8.43
N THR A 95 7.71 -4.70 9.42
CA THR A 95 9.09 -5.01 9.84
C THR A 95 9.96 -5.57 8.71
N GLU A 96 9.41 -6.42 7.84
CA GLU A 96 10.18 -6.95 6.71
C GLU A 96 10.26 -5.96 5.55
N LEU A 97 9.17 -5.23 5.26
CA LEU A 97 9.18 -4.14 4.28
C LEU A 97 10.32 -3.14 4.60
N ARG A 98 10.50 -2.76 5.88
CA ARG A 98 11.59 -1.86 6.33
C ARG A 98 12.98 -2.44 6.14
N LEU A 99 13.17 -3.73 6.40
CA LEU A 99 14.46 -4.39 6.23
C LEU A 99 14.87 -4.45 4.75
N ALA A 100 13.93 -4.75 3.85
CA ALA A 100 14.20 -4.77 2.41
C ALA A 100 14.40 -3.36 1.84
N TYR A 101 13.54 -2.40 2.20
CA TYR A 101 13.60 -1.02 1.70
C TYR A 101 14.96 -0.36 2.01
N ASN A 102 15.41 -0.45 3.27
CA ASN A 102 16.72 0.06 3.69
C ASN A 102 17.90 -0.67 3.01
N GLY A 103 17.70 -1.89 2.52
CA GLY A 103 18.71 -2.66 1.77
C GLY A 103 18.80 -2.28 0.29
N TRP A 104 17.74 -1.69 -0.28
CA TRP A 104 17.67 -1.29 -1.68
C TRP A 104 17.95 0.20 -1.91
N PHE A 105 17.58 1.06 -0.94
CA PHE A 105 17.71 2.51 -1.05
C PHE A 105 18.76 3.03 -0.07
N MET A 106 19.94 3.41 -0.59
CA MET A 106 21.01 4.02 0.21
C MET A 106 20.73 5.48 0.61
N ASP A 107 19.92 6.18 -0.19
CA ASP A 107 19.62 7.61 -0.02
C ASP A 107 18.15 7.90 0.33
N GLY A 108 17.32 6.86 0.50
CA GLY A 108 15.88 6.99 0.81
C GLY A 108 15.52 6.31 2.13
N ALA A 109 14.79 7.01 3.01
CA ALA A 109 14.23 6.42 4.21
C ALA A 109 12.85 5.80 3.91
N MET A 110 12.56 4.63 4.47
CA MET A 110 11.17 4.14 4.53
C MET A 110 10.35 5.08 5.43
N PRO A 111 9.06 5.35 5.12
CA PRO A 111 8.14 6.00 6.05
C PRO A 111 8.21 5.40 7.47
N GLU A 112 8.09 6.25 8.48
CA GLU A 112 7.99 5.76 9.85
C GLU A 112 6.66 5.01 10.06
N PHE A 113 6.64 4.11 11.05
CA PHE A 113 5.50 3.21 11.24
C PHE A 113 4.17 3.95 11.46
N GLY A 114 4.21 5.14 12.08
CA GLY A 114 3.04 6.02 12.22
C GLY A 114 2.44 6.36 10.85
N ASP A 115 3.21 7.10 10.03
CA ASP A 115 2.82 7.56 8.69
C ASP A 115 2.39 6.39 7.79
N PHE A 116 3.13 5.27 7.82
CA PHE A 116 2.78 4.04 7.12
C PHE A 116 1.38 3.55 7.53
N THR A 117 1.10 3.42 8.83
CA THR A 117 -0.23 2.97 9.28
C THR A 117 -1.35 3.96 9.00
N ASP A 118 -1.09 5.26 9.13
CA ASP A 118 -2.11 6.28 8.92
C ASP A 118 -2.58 6.31 7.45
N GLN A 119 -1.68 6.10 6.47
CA GLN A 119 -2.07 5.90 5.07
C GLN A 119 -3.08 4.75 4.88
N PHE A 120 -2.87 3.59 5.52
CA PHE A 120 -3.81 2.47 5.43
C PHE A 120 -5.15 2.75 6.11
N TYR A 121 -5.14 3.47 7.24
CA TYR A 121 -6.37 3.87 7.92
C TYR A 121 -7.14 4.95 7.16
N ASP A 122 -6.46 5.88 6.48
CA ASP A 122 -7.07 6.87 5.59
C ASP A 122 -7.56 6.25 4.27
N MET A 123 -6.91 5.20 3.77
CA MET A 123 -7.36 4.42 2.61
C MET A 123 -8.67 3.67 2.89
N VAL A 124 -8.80 3.05 4.06
CA VAL A 124 -9.93 2.17 4.40
C VAL A 124 -11.05 2.87 5.17
N LYS A 125 -10.70 3.85 6.03
CA LYS A 125 -11.59 4.62 6.91
C LYS A 125 -12.47 3.75 7.81
N PRO A 126 -11.86 2.92 8.69
CA PRO A 126 -12.61 2.02 9.55
C PRO A 126 -13.52 2.77 10.54
N ALA A 127 -14.69 2.19 10.80
CA ALA A 127 -15.69 2.73 11.72
C ALA A 127 -15.27 2.59 13.19
N VAL A 128 -14.43 1.60 13.50
CA VAL A 128 -13.77 1.47 14.81
C VAL A 128 -12.32 1.95 14.65
N ASN A 129 -11.90 2.88 15.52
CA ASN A 129 -10.57 3.50 15.43
C ASN A 129 -9.47 2.43 15.35
N ARG A 130 -8.64 2.53 14.30
CA ARG A 130 -7.52 1.63 14.00
C ARG A 130 -7.86 0.13 14.02
N ARG A 131 -9.03 -0.27 13.49
CA ARG A 131 -9.38 -1.70 13.26
C ARG A 131 -10.06 -1.89 11.92
N ILE A 132 -9.38 -2.55 10.99
CA ILE A 132 -9.88 -2.78 9.63
C ILE A 132 -10.50 -4.18 9.55
N THR A 133 -11.82 -4.26 9.41
CA THR A 133 -12.52 -5.51 9.14
C THR A 133 -12.54 -5.85 7.64
N LEU A 134 -12.83 -7.11 7.32
CA LEU A 134 -13.06 -7.52 5.93
C LEU A 134 -14.19 -6.71 5.27
N GLN A 135 -15.26 -6.35 5.99
CA GLN A 135 -16.35 -5.56 5.41
C GLN A 135 -15.89 -4.17 4.97
N GLU A 136 -15.03 -3.52 5.75
CA GLU A 136 -14.48 -2.20 5.42
C GLU A 136 -13.48 -2.28 4.26
N LEU A 137 -12.62 -3.31 4.24
CA LEU A 137 -11.71 -3.58 3.13
C LEU A 137 -12.44 -3.88 1.80
N LEU A 138 -13.60 -4.55 1.87
CA LEU A 138 -14.49 -4.75 0.72
C LEU A 138 -15.15 -3.43 0.26
N ALA A 139 -15.44 -2.51 1.19
CA ALA A 139 -16.16 -1.26 0.92
C ALA A 139 -15.27 -0.13 0.41
N CYS A 140 -13.98 -0.08 0.80
CA CYS A 140 -13.09 1.04 0.50
C CYS A 140 -12.67 1.16 -0.99
N LYS A 141 -12.95 0.13 -1.81
CA LYS A 141 -12.57 0.00 -3.24
C LYS A 141 -11.05 -0.08 -3.53
N GLN A 142 -10.21 0.29 -2.57
CA GLN A 142 -8.74 0.27 -2.65
C GLN A 142 -8.13 -0.96 -1.96
N GLY A 143 -8.94 -1.94 -1.54
CA GLY A 143 -8.46 -3.12 -0.81
C GLY A 143 -7.42 -3.98 -1.58
N HIS A 144 -7.33 -3.83 -2.90
CA HIS A 144 -6.29 -4.48 -3.71
C HIS A 144 -4.92 -3.83 -3.49
N ASP A 145 -4.85 -2.49 -3.52
CA ASP A 145 -3.62 -1.73 -3.21
C ASP A 145 -3.18 -1.98 -1.75
N PHE A 146 -4.14 -1.96 -0.81
CA PHE A 146 -3.92 -2.33 0.60
C PHE A 146 -3.17 -3.66 0.74
N ILE A 147 -3.68 -4.71 0.07
CA ILE A 147 -3.06 -6.05 0.12
C ILE A 147 -1.68 -6.04 -0.54
N LEU A 148 -1.57 -5.49 -1.75
CA LEU A 148 -0.32 -5.49 -2.52
C LEU A 148 0.83 -4.84 -1.76
N CYS A 149 0.58 -3.71 -1.10
CA CYS A 149 1.56 -3.01 -0.28
C CYS A 149 2.08 -3.82 0.91
N LEU A 150 1.25 -4.70 1.49
CA LEU A 150 1.66 -5.55 2.63
C LEU A 150 2.37 -6.84 2.19
N ILE A 151 2.03 -7.39 1.01
CA ILE A 151 2.54 -8.70 0.56
C ILE A 151 3.72 -8.63 -0.41
N SER A 152 3.98 -7.49 -1.06
CA SER A 152 5.05 -7.33 -2.04
C SER A 152 5.88 -6.07 -1.82
N HIS A 153 7.20 -6.26 -1.72
CA HIS A 153 8.18 -5.17 -1.70
C HIS A 153 8.14 -4.33 -2.99
N THR A 154 7.93 -4.98 -4.14
CA THR A 154 7.88 -4.31 -5.44
C THR A 154 6.61 -3.47 -5.58
N GLU A 155 5.44 -4.01 -5.19
CA GLU A 155 4.20 -3.25 -5.31
C GLU A 155 4.08 -2.16 -4.24
N PHE A 156 4.59 -2.37 -3.02
CA PHE A 156 4.77 -1.31 -2.03
C PHE A 156 5.61 -0.14 -2.58
N TYR A 157 6.79 -0.43 -3.14
CA TYR A 157 7.64 0.60 -3.74
C TYR A 157 6.94 1.35 -4.89
N ARG A 158 6.20 0.62 -5.75
CA ARG A 158 5.43 1.24 -6.85
C ARG A 158 4.31 2.14 -6.35
N TYR A 159 3.71 1.82 -5.20
CA TYR A 159 2.71 2.66 -4.55
C TYR A 159 3.34 3.94 -4.00
N GLU A 160 4.41 3.85 -3.20
CA GLU A 160 5.13 5.01 -2.64
C GLU A 160 5.62 6.00 -3.70
N MET A 161 6.14 5.50 -4.84
CA MET A 161 6.55 6.35 -5.95
C MET A 161 5.36 7.10 -6.58
N LYS A 162 4.23 6.42 -6.77
CA LYS A 162 3.01 7.03 -7.33
C LYS A 162 2.42 8.10 -6.41
N GLU A 163 2.39 7.85 -5.10
CA GLU A 163 1.90 8.84 -4.14
C GLU A 163 2.85 10.06 -4.04
N SER A 164 4.16 9.84 -4.17
CA SER A 164 5.14 10.93 -4.27
C SER A 164 4.93 11.81 -5.50
N GLU A 165 4.59 11.21 -6.66
CA GLU A 165 4.26 11.94 -7.89
C GLU A 165 2.94 12.71 -7.77
N ASN A 166 1.90 12.10 -7.17
CA ASN A 166 0.60 12.74 -6.92
C ASN A 166 0.74 13.96 -6.00
N GLY A 167 1.43 13.80 -4.86
CA GLY A 167 1.66 14.89 -3.90
C GLY A 167 2.52 16.03 -4.45
N ALA A 168 3.37 15.77 -5.44
CA ALA A 168 4.09 16.83 -6.16
C ALA A 168 3.15 17.65 -7.06
N GLN A 169 2.17 17.02 -7.73
CA GLN A 169 1.23 17.72 -8.62
C GLN A 169 0.24 18.63 -7.86
N ASP A 170 -0.17 18.24 -6.65
CA ASP A 170 -0.99 19.09 -5.78
C ASP A 170 -0.24 20.33 -5.22
N SER A 171 1.08 20.45 -5.47
CA SER A 171 1.91 21.54 -4.95
C SER A 171 2.10 22.74 -5.90
N GLU A 172 1.63 22.67 -7.16
CA GLU A 172 1.73 23.77 -8.13
C GLU A 172 0.39 24.49 -8.40
N MET A 173 0.03 25.45 -7.52
CA MET A 173 -0.27 26.85 -7.92
C MET A 173 -0.81 27.69 -6.75
N PRO A 174 -0.12 28.77 -6.34
CA PRO A 174 -0.77 29.90 -5.68
C PRO A 174 -1.66 30.62 -6.71
N SER A 175 -2.96 30.70 -6.45
CA SER A 175 -3.91 31.44 -7.28
C SER A 175 -3.66 32.95 -7.21
N TYR A 176 -2.80 33.47 -8.09
CA TYR A 176 -2.69 34.92 -8.33
C TYR A 176 -3.89 35.38 -9.17
N CYS A 177 -4.99 35.72 -8.51
CA CYS A 177 -6.07 36.51 -9.09
C CYS A 177 -5.79 37.99 -8.76
N GLY A 178 -5.34 38.74 -9.76
CA GLY A 178 -5.43 40.20 -9.71
C GLY A 178 -6.80 40.63 -10.25
N GLU A 179 -7.52 41.45 -9.50
CA GLU A 179 -8.59 42.29 -10.02
C GLU A 179 -8.34 43.73 -9.54
N ASP A 180 -8.50 44.67 -10.48
CA ASP A 180 -8.20 46.08 -10.29
C ASP A 180 -9.47 46.88 -9.89
N ASN A 181 -9.24 47.86 -9.00
CA ASN A 181 -9.79 49.22 -9.00
C ASN A 181 -11.13 49.62 -8.33
N LEU A 182 -10.97 50.71 -7.57
CA LEU A 182 -11.86 51.88 -7.32
C LEU A 182 -13.11 51.73 -6.41
N ASP A 183 -13.13 52.54 -5.35
CA ASP A 183 -14.05 53.69 -5.27
C ASP A 183 -13.59 54.74 -4.23
N GLU A 184 -14.15 55.95 -4.34
CA GLU A 184 -13.66 57.23 -3.79
C GLU A 184 -14.04 57.52 -2.32
N VAL A 185 -13.22 58.35 -1.63
CA VAL A 185 -13.71 59.28 -0.58
C VAL A 185 -12.98 60.62 -0.71
N GLU A 186 -13.75 61.71 -0.72
CA GLU A 186 -13.32 63.08 -1.06
C GLU A 186 -13.09 63.99 0.19
N SER A 187 -12.54 65.20 -0.03
CA SER A 187 -12.38 66.35 0.91
C SER A 187 -11.39 66.16 2.09
N GLY A 188 -10.57 67.13 2.54
CA GLY A 188 -10.22 68.50 2.12
C GLY A 188 -8.82 68.84 2.68
N GLU A 189 -8.27 70.06 2.68
CA GLU A 189 -8.75 71.39 2.26
C GLU A 189 -7.51 72.29 1.89
N GLU A 190 -7.64 73.62 1.82
CA GLU A 190 -6.60 74.59 1.44
C GLU A 190 -5.43 74.77 2.44
N ASN A 191 -4.22 75.11 1.96
CA ASN A 191 -3.70 76.48 2.16
C ASN A 191 -2.56 76.87 1.20
N SER A 192 -2.48 78.17 0.92
CA SER A 192 -1.47 78.83 0.09
C SER A 192 -0.22 79.25 0.87
N GLU A 193 0.93 79.32 0.21
CA GLU A 193 1.69 80.59 0.15
C GLU A 193 2.76 80.64 -0.96
N LYS A 194 3.11 81.86 -1.39
CA LYS A 194 4.20 82.18 -2.32
C LYS A 194 5.54 82.12 -1.54
N ILE A 195 6.73 82.18 -2.15
CA ILE A 195 7.42 83.38 -2.69
C ILE A 195 8.78 82.93 -3.27
N ASN A 196 9.20 83.59 -4.37
CA ASN A 196 10.56 83.90 -4.89
C ASN A 196 11.80 83.21 -4.26
N LEU A 197 12.88 82.94 -5.00
CA LEU A 197 13.44 83.70 -6.14
C LEU A 197 14.34 82.82 -7.01
#